data_AF-A0AAV4I2C6-F1
#
_entry.id   AF-A0AAV4I2C6-F1
#
_cell.length_a   1.000
_cell.length_b   1.000
_cell.length_c   1.000
_cell.angle_alpha   90.00
_cell.angle_beta   90.00
_cell.angle_gamma   90.00
#
_symmetry.space_group_name_H-M   'P 1'
#
loop_
_entity.id
_entity.type
_entity.pdbx_description
1 polymer ?
#
loop_
_entity_poly.entity_id
_entity_poly.type
_entity_poly.pdbx_seq_one_letter_code
_entity_poly.pdbx_strand_id
1 'polypeptide(L)'
;SSSSNSNSCKIVVVVVVVVVVVVVVVVVVVVVVVVVVVIVVVVVVVVEIEVVVVTIVIAAAVVVVVVVVVVVVIVVKFSSISSNSNSCKIVVVVVVVVVVVVVVVVVVVIVIVVVEIEVVVVAIVIAAAVVVVVVVVVVVVVVVVVVVVVVVVVIVVKLK
;
A
#
# COMPACT_ATOMS: atom_id res chain seq x y z
N SER A 1 25.37 -57.69 35.74
CA SER A 1 24.23 -57.17 36.52
C SER A 1 24.24 -55.66 36.55
N SER A 2 23.60 -54.98 35.59
CA SER A 2 23.25 -53.54 35.69
C SER A 2 22.48 -53.12 34.44
N SER A 3 21.19 -53.48 34.40
CA SER A 3 20.29 -53.29 33.26
C SER A 3 19.11 -52.36 33.62
N SER A 4 19.39 -51.26 34.31
CA SER A 4 18.35 -50.52 35.05
C SER A 4 18.19 -49.03 34.70
N ASN A 5 18.74 -48.52 33.59
CA ASN A 5 18.75 -47.06 33.35
C ASN A 5 18.15 -46.56 32.01
N SER A 6 17.28 -47.32 31.35
CA SER A 6 16.74 -46.97 30.01
C SER A 6 15.53 -46.02 30.00
N ASN A 7 14.87 -45.78 31.13
CA ASN A 7 13.63 -44.98 31.16
C ASN A 7 13.87 -43.46 31.32
N SER A 8 14.96 -43.06 31.98
CA SER A 8 15.29 -41.64 32.18
C SER A 8 15.69 -40.94 30.88
N CYS A 9 16.46 -41.61 30.01
CA CYS A 9 16.90 -41.02 28.73
C CYS A 9 15.73 -40.77 27.76
N LYS A 10 14.73 -41.68 27.72
CA LYS A 10 13.52 -41.51 26.90
C LYS A 10 12.72 -40.26 27.28
N ILE A 11 12.62 -39.96 28.58
CA ILE A 11 11.88 -38.79 29.08
C ILE A 11 12.56 -37.50 28.61
N VAL A 12 13.89 -37.41 28.72
CA VAL A 12 14.64 -36.22 28.30
C VAL A 12 14.43 -35.92 26.80
N VAL A 13 14.51 -36.95 25.94
CA VAL A 13 14.30 -36.77 24.49
C VAL A 13 12.89 -36.25 24.18
N VAL A 14 11.85 -36.80 24.84
CA VAL A 14 10.47 -36.32 24.65
C VAL A 14 10.33 -34.86 25.06
N VAL A 15 10.89 -34.47 26.22
CA VAL A 15 10.84 -33.07 26.69
C VAL A 15 11.52 -32.14 25.70
N VAL A 16 12.70 -32.49 25.18
CA VAL A 16 13.41 -31.67 24.18
C VAL A 16 12.58 -31.50 22.91
N VAL A 17 11.98 -32.58 22.40
CA VAL A 17 11.12 -32.50 21.20
C VAL A 17 9.90 -31.61 21.45
N VAL A 18 9.24 -31.72 22.61
CA VAL A 18 8.11 -30.86 22.96
C VAL A 18 8.52 -29.39 23.03
N VAL A 19 9.64 -29.07 23.67
CA VAL A 19 10.15 -27.69 23.73
C VAL A 19 10.41 -27.14 22.33
N VAL A 20 11.02 -27.93 21.45
CA VAL A 20 11.27 -27.54 20.05
C VAL A 20 9.97 -27.26 19.32
N VAL A 21 8.98 -28.15 19.43
CA VAL A 21 7.67 -27.95 18.79
C VAL A 21 7.01 -26.67 19.29
N VAL A 22 7.05 -26.41 20.60
CA VAL A 22 6.53 -25.16 21.17
C VAL A 22 7.26 -23.94 20.61
N VAL A 23 8.58 -23.97 20.53
CA VAL A 23 9.37 -22.87 19.94
C VAL A 23 8.98 -22.63 18.49
N VAL A 24 8.84 -23.69 17.67
CA VAL A 24 8.43 -23.57 16.27
C VAL A 24 7.02 -22.96 16.18
N VAL A 25 6.08 -23.40 17.01
CA VAL A 25 4.71 -22.83 17.03
C VAL A 25 4.76 -21.34 17.39
N VAL A 26 5.53 -20.95 18.40
CA VAL A 26 5.68 -19.54 18.79
C VAL A 26 6.26 -18.71 17.63
N VAL A 27 7.29 -19.21 16.96
CA VAL A 27 7.88 -18.54 15.78
C VAL A 27 6.83 -18.37 14.69
N VAL A 28 6.05 -19.40 14.37
CA VAL A 28 4.99 -19.30 13.36
C VAL A 28 3.94 -18.26 13.75
N VAL A 29 3.49 -18.24 15.01
CA VAL A 29 2.51 -17.26 15.49
C VAL A 29 3.04 -15.83 15.36
N VAL A 30 4.28 -15.57 15.79
CA VAL A 30 4.91 -14.24 15.65
C VAL A 30 4.91 -13.79 14.20
N VAL A 31 5.15 -14.70 13.27
CA VAL A 31 5.24 -14.40 11.83
C VAL A 31 3.88 -14.08 11.25
N VAL A 32 2.85 -14.84 11.62
CA VAL A 32 1.47 -14.51 11.24
C VAL A 32 1.11 -13.11 11.76
N VAL A 33 1.45 -12.78 13.01
CA VAL A 33 1.19 -11.44 13.56
C VAL A 33 1.92 -10.35 12.75
N VAL A 34 3.20 -10.54 12.42
CA VAL A 34 3.96 -9.58 11.60
C VAL A 34 3.31 -9.41 10.22
N VAL A 35 2.91 -10.50 9.56
CA VAL A 35 2.23 -10.44 8.26
C VAL A 35 0.92 -9.67 8.36
N VAL A 36 0.11 -9.93 9.38
CA VAL A 36 -1.15 -9.20 9.62
C VAL A 36 -0.90 -7.71 9.83
N VAL A 37 0.10 -7.34 10.64
CA VAL A 37 0.46 -5.93 10.87
C VAL A 37 0.87 -5.25 9.56
N VAL A 38 1.70 -5.91 8.74
CA VAL A 38 2.10 -5.35 7.43
C VAL A 38 0.87 -5.15 6.53
N ILE A 39 -0.04 -6.12 6.47
CA ILE A 39 -1.28 -5.99 5.69
C ILE A 39 -2.11 -4.81 6.18
N VAL A 40 -2.31 -4.66 7.49
CA VAL A 40 -3.08 -3.53 8.07
C VAL A 40 -2.45 -2.19 7.69
N VAL A 41 -1.12 -2.06 7.80
CA VAL A 41 -0.41 -0.82 7.43
C VAL A 41 -0.60 -0.51 5.94
N VAL A 42 -0.48 -1.50 5.06
CA VAL A 42 -0.71 -1.30 3.62
C VAL A 42 -2.13 -0.84 3.34
N VAL A 43 -3.14 -1.45 3.96
CA VAL A 43 -4.54 -1.06 3.77
C VAL A 43 -4.79 0.37 4.23
N VAL A 44 -4.27 0.77 5.39
CA VAL A 44 -4.41 2.15 5.90
C VAL A 44 -3.80 3.15 4.91
N VAL A 45 -2.58 2.89 4.43
CA VAL A 45 -1.91 3.78 3.47
C VAL A 45 -2.69 3.88 2.16
N VAL A 46 -3.21 2.78 1.63
CA VAL A 46 -4.03 2.79 0.41
C VAL A 46 -5.30 3.63 0.59
N VAL A 47 -5.99 3.46 1.72
CA VAL A 47 -7.21 4.23 2.03
C VAL A 47 -6.91 5.73 2.16
N GLU A 48 -5.82 6.10 2.85
CA GLU A 48 -5.41 7.50 2.97
C GLU A 48 -5.12 8.12 1.60
N ILE A 49 -4.44 7.39 0.71
CA ILE A 49 -4.15 7.86 -0.64
C ILE A 49 -5.44 8.04 -1.46
N GLU A 50 -6.38 7.10 -1.38
CA GLU A 50 -7.67 7.19 -2.07
C GLU A 50 -8.45 8.44 -1.64
N VAL A 51 -8.50 8.73 -0.33
CA VAL A 51 -9.15 9.93 0.21
C VAL A 51 -8.49 11.21 -0.32
N VAL A 52 -7.16 11.24 -0.41
CA VAL A 52 -6.42 12.39 -0.97
C VAL A 52 -6.76 12.60 -2.45
N VAL A 53 -6.76 11.52 -3.26
CA VAL A 53 -7.12 11.59 -4.69
C VAL A 53 -8.54 12.13 -4.86
N VAL A 54 -9.52 11.58 -4.13
CA VAL A 54 -10.92 12.03 -4.19
C VAL A 54 -11.02 13.51 -3.81
N THR A 55 -10.30 13.95 -2.78
CA THR A 55 -10.29 15.36 -2.35
C THR A 55 -9.72 16.28 -3.44
N ILE A 56 -8.63 15.89 -4.09
CA ILE A 56 -8.02 16.65 -5.20
C ILE A 56 -9.00 16.74 -6.38
N VAL A 57 -9.65 15.63 -6.75
CA VAL A 57 -10.62 15.59 -7.85
C VAL A 57 -11.81 16.50 -7.56
N ILE A 58 -12.37 16.45 -6.34
CA ILE A 58 -13.47 17.33 -5.93
C ILE A 58 -13.04 18.80 -5.97
N ALA A 59 -11.87 19.13 -5.41
CA ALA A 59 -11.35 20.50 -5.41
C ALA A 59 -11.18 21.03 -6.84
N ALA A 60 -10.63 20.21 -7.74
CA ALA A 60 -10.45 20.59 -9.14
C ALA A 60 -11.78 20.76 -9.88
N ALA A 61 -12.77 19.87 -9.63
CA ALA A 61 -14.11 20.01 -10.18
C ALA A 61 -14.78 21.32 -9.72
N VAL A 62 -14.64 21.68 -8.44
CA VAL A 62 -15.14 22.97 -7.91
C VAL A 62 -14.48 24.15 -8.62
N VAL A 63 -13.16 24.12 -8.83
CA VAL A 63 -12.45 25.18 -9.59
C VAL A 63 -13.00 25.32 -11.00
N VAL A 64 -13.19 24.20 -11.72
CA VAL A 64 -13.76 24.23 -13.08
C VAL A 64 -15.16 24.84 -13.08
N VAL A 65 -16.03 24.46 -12.13
CA VAL A 65 -17.38 25.03 -12.01
C VAL A 65 -17.32 26.53 -11.75
N VAL A 66 -16.46 26.99 -10.82
CA VAL A 66 -16.30 28.42 -10.53
C VAL A 66 -15.82 29.18 -11.78
N VAL A 67 -14.83 28.65 -12.50
CA VAL A 67 -14.35 29.25 -13.76
C VAL A 67 -15.48 29.35 -14.78
N VAL A 68 -16.25 28.29 -14.99
CA VAL A 68 -17.40 28.30 -15.92
C VAL A 68 -18.44 29.35 -15.51
N VAL A 69 -18.79 29.44 -14.22
CA VAL A 69 -19.75 30.43 -13.72
C VAL A 69 -19.25 31.85 -13.96
N VAL A 70 -17.99 32.15 -13.62
CA VAL A 70 -17.37 33.47 -13.86
C VAL A 70 -17.45 33.83 -15.33
N VAL A 71 -17.19 32.87 -16.21
CA VAL A 71 -17.19 33.07 -17.66
C VAL A 71 -18.58 33.33 -18.19
N VAL A 72 -19.57 32.57 -17.74
CA VAL A 72 -20.98 32.82 -18.07
C VAL A 72 -21.39 34.23 -17.61
N VAL A 73 -21.01 34.65 -16.41
CA VAL A 73 -21.32 36.00 -15.90
C VAL A 73 -20.66 37.08 -16.77
N ILE A 74 -19.39 36.90 -17.15
CA ILE A 74 -18.68 37.82 -18.05
C ILE A 74 -19.41 37.87 -19.40
N VAL A 75 -19.68 36.74 -20.03
CA VAL A 75 -20.35 36.66 -21.33
C VAL A 75 -21.71 37.35 -21.28
N VAL A 76 -22.56 37.05 -20.29
CA VAL A 76 -23.89 37.67 -20.15
C VAL A 76 -23.79 39.19 -19.99
N LYS A 77 -22.86 39.68 -19.15
CA LYS A 77 -22.67 41.13 -18.99
C LYS A 77 -22.16 41.80 -20.26
N PHE A 78 -21.23 41.19 -21.00
CA PHE A 78 -20.70 41.75 -22.24
C PHE A 78 -21.74 41.70 -23.38
N SER A 79 -22.53 40.63 -23.50
CA SER A 79 -23.62 40.53 -24.46
C SER A 79 -24.67 41.63 -24.28
N SER A 80 -24.90 42.06 -23.04
CA SER A 80 -25.84 43.14 -22.72
C SER A 80 -25.34 44.53 -23.16
N ILE A 81 -24.02 44.70 -23.27
CA ILE A 81 -23.38 45.99 -23.61
C ILE A 81 -23.22 46.15 -25.14
N SER A 82 -23.13 45.05 -25.89
CA SER A 82 -22.91 45.07 -27.34
C SER A 82 -24.12 44.69 -28.15
N SER A 83 -25.01 45.65 -28.33
CA SER A 83 -26.09 45.54 -29.32
C SER A 83 -25.64 45.86 -30.75
N ASN A 84 -24.38 46.29 -31.02
CA ASN A 84 -24.00 46.63 -32.40
C ASN A 84 -22.50 46.72 -32.80
N SER A 85 -21.52 46.12 -32.10
CA SER A 85 -20.10 46.24 -32.50
C SER A 85 -19.38 44.89 -32.70
N ASN A 86 -18.79 44.69 -33.88
CA ASN A 86 -17.98 43.51 -34.22
C ASN A 86 -16.82 43.25 -33.24
N SER A 87 -16.32 44.30 -32.60
CA SER A 87 -15.26 44.23 -31.58
C SER A 87 -15.66 43.43 -30.34
N CYS A 88 -16.94 43.44 -29.94
CA CYS A 88 -17.36 42.69 -28.74
C CYS A 88 -17.45 41.18 -28.99
N LYS A 89 -17.83 40.75 -30.20
CA LYS A 89 -17.82 39.33 -30.59
C LYS A 89 -16.42 38.73 -30.48
N ILE A 90 -15.40 39.48 -30.90
CA ILE A 90 -14.00 39.04 -30.82
C ILE A 90 -13.58 38.85 -29.36
N VAL A 91 -13.91 39.79 -28.47
CA VAL A 91 -13.59 39.69 -27.03
C VAL A 91 -14.25 38.46 -26.40
N VAL A 92 -15.53 38.19 -26.69
CA VAL A 92 -16.22 37.00 -26.18
C VAL A 92 -15.56 35.72 -26.66
N VAL A 93 -15.20 35.63 -27.95
CA VAL A 93 -14.49 34.46 -28.49
C VAL A 93 -13.13 34.26 -27.81
N VAL A 94 -12.35 35.34 -27.63
CA VAL A 94 -11.05 35.27 -26.94
C VAL A 94 -11.23 34.81 -25.50
N VAL A 95 -12.20 35.34 -24.76
CA VAL A 95 -12.48 34.91 -23.38
C VAL A 95 -12.85 33.42 -23.35
N VAL A 96 -13.76 32.97 -24.21
CA VAL A 96 -14.14 31.56 -24.27
C VAL A 96 -12.94 30.66 -24.60
N VAL A 97 -12.09 31.05 -25.56
CA VAL A 97 -10.88 30.28 -25.91
C VAL A 97 -9.92 30.21 -24.72
N VAL A 98 -9.65 31.33 -24.04
CA VAL A 98 -8.77 31.34 -22.86
C VAL A 98 -9.31 30.41 -21.78
N VAL A 99 -10.63 30.40 -21.56
CA VAL A 99 -11.28 29.56 -20.57
C VAL A 99 -11.16 28.08 -20.93
N VAL A 100 -11.41 27.73 -22.19
CA VAL A 100 -11.23 26.36 -22.66
C VAL A 100 -9.78 25.91 -22.47
N VAL A 101 -8.80 26.76 -22.79
CA VAL A 101 -7.38 26.47 -22.55
C VAL A 101 -7.10 26.24 -21.06
N VAL A 102 -7.61 27.11 -20.17
CA VAL A 102 -7.46 26.96 -18.72
C VAL A 102 -8.06 25.64 -18.24
N VAL A 103 -9.27 25.30 -18.69
CA VAL A 103 -9.92 24.03 -18.33
C VAL A 103 -9.10 22.83 -18.82
N VAL A 104 -8.60 22.86 -20.05
CA VAL A 104 -7.74 21.79 -20.59
C VAL A 104 -6.46 21.64 -19.78
N VAL A 105 -5.79 22.74 -19.42
CA VAL A 105 -4.58 22.70 -18.57
C VAL A 105 -4.89 22.09 -17.21
N VAL A 106 -5.99 22.51 -16.57
CA VAL A 106 -6.43 21.93 -15.29
C VAL A 106 -6.66 20.43 -15.42
N VAL A 107 -7.36 19.98 -16.46
CA VAL A 107 -7.59 18.55 -16.71
C VAL A 107 -6.28 17.79 -16.90
N VAL A 108 -5.33 18.31 -17.68
CA VAL A 108 -4.03 17.67 -17.89
C VAL A 108 -3.26 17.55 -16.57
N VAL A 109 -3.25 18.60 -15.75
CA VAL A 109 -2.61 18.56 -14.43
C VAL A 109 -3.24 17.50 -13.53
N ILE A 110 -4.57 17.38 -13.52
CA ILE A 110 -5.27 16.34 -12.74
C ILE A 110 -4.83 14.94 -13.21
N VAL A 111 -4.80 14.71 -14.53
CA VAL A 111 -4.39 13.40 -15.09
C VAL A 111 -2.96 13.06 -14.67
N ILE A 112 -2.03 14.01 -14.74
CA ILE A 112 -0.64 13.79 -14.32
C ILE A 112 -0.57 13.42 -12.84
N VAL A 113 -1.27 14.17 -11.97
CA VAL A 113 -1.29 13.92 -10.52
C VAL A 113 -1.88 12.55 -10.21
N VAL A 114 -2.98 12.16 -10.85
CA VAL A 114 -3.60 10.84 -10.66
C VAL A 114 -2.65 9.72 -11.07
N VAL A 115 -2.00 9.84 -12.23
CA VAL A 115 -1.04 8.84 -12.70
C VAL A 115 0.16 8.72 -11.77
N GLU A 116 0.70 9.85 -11.29
CA GLU A 116 1.82 9.84 -10.34
C GLU A 116 1.44 9.15 -9.03
N ILE A 117 0.24 9.42 -8.51
CA ILE A 117 -0.25 8.77 -7.29
C ILE A 117 -0.44 7.26 -7.50
N GLU A 118 -1.01 6.83 -8.63
CA GLU A 118 -1.16 5.40 -8.94
C GLU A 118 0.20 4.67 -8.96
N VAL A 119 1.22 5.26 -9.59
CA VAL A 119 2.57 4.69 -9.63
C VAL A 119 3.16 4.57 -8.22
N VAL A 120 2.96 5.57 -7.36
CA VAL A 120 3.42 5.55 -5.96
C VAL A 120 2.71 4.45 -5.16
N VAL A 121 1.39 4.29 -5.31
CA VAL A 121 0.62 3.23 -4.64
C VAL A 121 1.14 1.85 -5.06
N VAL A 122 1.33 1.62 -6.35
CA VAL A 122 1.85 0.34 -6.87
C VAL A 122 3.24 0.06 -6.30
N ALA A 123 4.12 1.06 -6.22
CA ALA A 123 5.44 0.92 -5.64
C ALA A 123 5.38 0.53 -4.14
N ILE A 124 4.49 1.16 -3.35
CA ILE A 124 4.29 0.84 -1.93
C ILE A 124 3.79 -0.60 -1.75
N VAL A 125 2.81 -1.03 -2.56
CA VAL A 125 2.26 -2.40 -2.50
C VAL A 125 3.35 -3.43 -2.84
N ILE A 126 4.15 -3.19 -3.89
CA ILE A 126 5.26 -4.07 -4.26
C ILE A 126 6.29 -4.12 -3.12
N ALA A 127 6.68 -2.98 -2.57
CA ALA A 127 7.65 -2.93 -1.47
C ALA A 127 7.16 -3.71 -0.24
N ALA A 128 5.89 -3.55 0.14
CA ALA A 128 5.31 -4.29 1.25
C ALA A 128 5.25 -5.80 0.97
N ALA A 129 4.87 -6.21 -0.25
CA ALA A 129 4.88 -7.61 -0.64
C ALA A 129 6.29 -8.22 -0.57
N VAL A 130 7.31 -7.49 -1.01
CA VAL A 130 8.73 -7.91 -0.88
C VAL A 130 9.11 -8.09 0.59
N VAL A 131 8.73 -7.15 1.47
CA VAL A 131 8.99 -7.28 2.92
C VAL A 131 8.34 -8.54 3.50
N VAL A 132 7.07 -8.82 3.15
CA VAL A 132 6.39 -10.06 3.58
C VAL A 132 7.14 -11.30 3.10
N VAL A 133 7.54 -11.35 1.83
CA VAL A 133 8.30 -12.49 1.27
C VAL A 133 9.62 -12.67 2.00
N VAL A 134 10.38 -11.60 2.24
CA VAL A 134 11.65 -11.66 2.98
C VAL A 134 11.44 -12.18 4.40
N VAL A 135 10.42 -11.70 5.12
CA VAL A 135 10.09 -12.18 6.47
C VAL A 135 9.77 -13.68 6.43
N VAL A 136 8.93 -14.14 5.50
CA VAL A 136 8.59 -15.56 5.35
C VAL A 136 9.83 -16.40 5.06
N VAL A 137 10.71 -15.95 4.16
CA VAL A 137 11.96 -16.68 3.84
C VAL A 137 12.86 -16.79 5.06
N VAL A 138 13.09 -15.70 5.81
CA VAL A 138 13.90 -15.71 7.03
C VAL A 138 13.34 -16.70 8.04
N VAL A 139 12.03 -16.74 8.20
CA VAL A 139 11.34 -17.65 9.12
C VAL A 139 11.51 -19.09 8.71
N VAL A 140 11.32 -19.41 7.43
CA VAL A 140 11.54 -20.76 6.90
C VAL A 140 12.98 -21.19 7.16
N VAL A 141 13.97 -20.32 6.92
CA VAL A 141 15.37 -20.60 7.22
C VAL A 141 15.58 -20.88 8.71
N VAL A 142 15.04 -20.06 9.60
CA VAL A 142 15.14 -20.26 11.05
C VAL A 142 14.53 -21.59 11.48
N VAL A 143 13.33 -21.92 10.97
CA VAL A 143 12.66 -23.20 11.27
C VAL A 143 13.51 -24.38 10.78
N VAL A 144 14.04 -24.32 9.56
CA VAL A 144 14.91 -25.36 9.01
C VAL A 144 16.17 -25.54 9.88
N VAL A 145 16.83 -24.45 10.28
CA VAL A 145 18.00 -24.50 11.16
C VAL A 145 17.66 -25.14 12.50
N VAL A 146 16.55 -24.75 13.12
CA VAL A 146 16.08 -25.34 14.39
C VAL A 146 15.83 -26.84 14.22
N VAL A 147 15.14 -27.25 13.15
CA VAL A 147 14.89 -28.67 12.88
C VAL A 147 16.19 -29.45 12.69
N VAL A 148 17.15 -28.92 11.92
CA VAL A 148 18.46 -29.56 11.71
C VAL A 148 19.22 -29.72 13.03
N VAL A 149 19.29 -28.67 13.85
CA VAL A 149 19.95 -28.72 15.17
C VAL A 149 19.33 -29.82 16.04
N VAL A 150 18.00 -29.91 16.03
CA VAL A 150 17.27 -30.90 16.84
C VAL A 150 17.52 -32.31 16.35
N VAL A 151 17.52 -32.53 15.03
CA VAL A 151 17.88 -33.83 14.44
C VAL A 151 19.31 -34.23 14.83
N VAL A 152 20.27 -33.31 14.73
CA VAL A 152 21.67 -33.56 15.12
C VAL A 152 21.76 -33.92 16.60
N VAL A 153 21.10 -33.18 17.49
CA VAL A 153 21.07 -33.46 18.94
C VAL A 153 20.48 -34.85 19.21
N VAL A 154 19.38 -35.21 18.55
CA VAL A 154 18.75 -36.54 18.69
C VAL A 154 19.69 -37.65 18.22
N ILE A 155 20.40 -37.46 17.12
CA ILE A 155 21.38 -38.45 16.61
C ILE A 155 22.53 -38.61 17.60
N VAL A 156 23.12 -37.51 18.08
CA VAL A 156 24.24 -37.54 19.03
C VAL A 156 23.84 -38.22 20.35
N VAL A 157 22.63 -37.98 20.84
CA VAL A 157 22.11 -38.63 22.06
C VAL A 157 21.89 -40.13 21.85
N LYS A 158 21.45 -40.57 20.65
CA LYS A 158 21.26 -42.00 20.36
C LYS A 158 22.56 -42.78 20.16
N LEU A 159 23.67 -42.11 19.85
CA LEU A 159 24.98 -42.74 19.65
C LEU A 159 25.81 -42.89 20.93
N LYS A 160 25.39 -42.24 22.04
CA LYS A 160 26.02 -42.36 23.37
C LYS A 160 25.29 -43.37 24.23
#